data_AF-A0A7C2E5Y6-F1
#
_entry.id   AF-A0A7C2E5Y6-F1
#
_cell.length_a   1.000
_cell.length_b   1.000
_cell.length_c   1.000
_cell.angle_alpha   90.00
_cell.angle_beta   90.00
_cell.angle_gamma   90.00
#
_symmetry.space_group_name_H-M   'P 1'
#
loop_
_entity.id
_entity.type
_entity.pdbx_description
1 polymer ?
#
loop_
_entity_poly.entity_id
_entity_poly.type
_entity_poly.pdbx_seq_one_letter_code
_entity_poly.pdbx_strand_id
1 'polypeptide(L)'
;MALSAQEARRRLRSALTAVAPEVTLDVPSVRWVDAPYPGVEFGIRLGRANALLFMPVADIDGEGWPDRLAERLRQARSYLGHFPLAKAGW
;
A
#
# COMPACT_ATOMS: atom_id res chain seq x y z
N MET A 1 -4.00 18.04 -10.59
CA MET A 1 -5.08 17.04 -10.72
C MET A 1 -4.89 16.01 -9.63
N ALA A 2 -5.93 15.71 -8.85
CA ALA A 2 -5.86 14.64 -7.85
C ALA A 2 -5.75 13.27 -8.56
N LEU A 3 -4.96 12.36 -7.98
CA LEU A 3 -4.85 11.00 -8.49
C LEU A 3 -6.23 10.31 -8.36
N SER A 4 -6.70 9.62 -9.39
CA SER A 4 -7.94 8.85 -9.25
C SER A 4 -7.73 7.61 -8.37
N ALA A 5 -8.78 7.12 -7.69
CA ALA A 5 -8.71 5.86 -6.95
C ALA A 5 -8.29 4.68 -7.83
N GLN A 6 -8.66 4.69 -9.12
CA GLN A 6 -8.22 3.69 -10.09
C GLN A 6 -6.70 3.76 -10.33
N GLU A 7 -6.15 4.96 -10.42
CA GLU A 7 -4.72 5.17 -10.60
C GLU A 7 -3.93 4.77 -9.36
N ALA A 8 -4.44 5.11 -8.16
CA ALA A 8 -3.87 4.66 -6.89
C ALA A 8 -3.79 3.12 -6.83
N ARG A 9 -4.89 2.43 -7.19
CA ARG A 9 -4.93 0.97 -7.27
C ARG A 9 -3.88 0.42 -8.23
N ARG A 10 -3.74 1.02 -9.41
CA ARG A 10 -2.75 0.61 -10.42
C ARG A 10 -1.33 0.72 -9.88
N ARG A 11 -0.97 1.88 -9.31
CA ARG A 11 0.36 2.14 -8.74
C ARG A 11 0.67 1.20 -7.58
N LEU A 12 -0.25 1.05 -6.63
CA LEU A 12 -0.11 0.16 -5.48
C LEU A 12 0.09 -1.30 -5.91
N ARG A 13 -0.72 -1.81 -6.85
CA ARG A 13 -0.57 -3.18 -7.35
C ARG A 13 0.77 -3.37 -8.04
N SER A 14 1.15 -2.46 -8.93
CA SER A 14 2.41 -2.55 -9.66
C SER A 14 3.61 -2.56 -8.72
N ALA A 15 3.63 -1.66 -7.73
CA ALA A 15 4.73 -1.56 -6.78
C ALA A 15 4.78 -2.76 -5.82
N LEU A 16 3.63 -3.23 -5.31
CA LEU A 16 3.57 -4.44 -4.48
C LEU A 16 4.12 -5.66 -5.23
N THR A 17 3.72 -5.87 -6.49
CA THR A 17 4.27 -6.96 -7.32
C THR A 17 5.79 -6.88 -7.44
N ALA A 18 6.36 -5.68 -7.51
CA ALA A 18 7.80 -5.48 -7.66
C ALA A 18 8.60 -5.67 -6.36
N VAL A 19 8.07 -5.25 -5.20
CA VAL A 19 8.86 -5.17 -3.95
C VAL A 19 8.40 -6.09 -2.83
N ALA A 20 7.18 -6.61 -2.92
CA ALA A 20 6.55 -7.46 -1.90
C ALA A 20 5.48 -8.38 -2.53
N PRO A 21 5.85 -9.27 -3.48
CA PRO A 21 4.90 -10.08 -4.24
C PRO A 21 4.03 -11.01 -3.37
N GLU A 22 4.45 -11.31 -2.15
CA GLU A 22 3.68 -12.08 -1.17
C GLU A 22 2.57 -11.27 -0.47
N VAL A 23 2.58 -9.94 -0.59
CA VAL A 23 1.59 -9.04 0.01
C VAL A 23 0.44 -8.83 -0.96
N THR A 24 -0.77 -9.16 -0.52
CA THR A 24 -2.01 -8.94 -1.28
C THR A 24 -2.60 -7.57 -0.96
N LEU A 25 -2.97 -6.81 -1.99
CA LEU A 25 -3.77 -5.59 -1.86
C LEU A 25 -5.26 -5.93 -1.76
N ASP A 26 -5.95 -5.41 -0.77
CA ASP A 26 -7.41 -5.44 -0.67
C ASP A 26 -8.02 -4.34 -1.55
N VAL A 27 -8.25 -4.63 -2.83
CA VAL A 27 -8.70 -3.65 -3.83
C VAL A 27 -9.99 -2.88 -3.42
N PRO A 28 -11.04 -3.54 -2.87
CA PRO A 28 -12.22 -2.84 -2.34
C PRO A 28 -11.93 -1.78 -1.28
N SER A 29 -10.86 -1.91 -0.51
CA SER A 29 -10.49 -0.96 0.55
C SER A 29 -9.79 0.30 0.04
N VAL A 30 -9.33 0.33 -1.22
CA VAL A 30 -8.56 1.46 -1.75
C VAL A 30 -9.46 2.67 -1.98
N ARG A 31 -9.20 3.75 -1.23
CA ARG A 31 -9.98 4.99 -1.21
C ARG A 31 -9.05 6.20 -1.24
N TRP A 32 -9.41 7.19 -2.04
CA TRP A 32 -8.75 8.50 -2.02
C TRP A 32 -9.35 9.35 -0.89
N VAL A 33 -8.50 10.08 -0.19
CA VAL A 33 -8.87 10.99 0.90
C VAL A 33 -8.35 12.37 0.52
N ASP A 34 -9.23 13.37 0.49
CA ASP A 34 -8.86 14.72 0.06
C ASP A 34 -8.44 15.63 1.24
N ALA A 35 -8.99 15.42 2.43
CA ALA A 35 -8.75 16.26 3.62
C ALA A 35 -8.81 15.43 4.91
N PRO A 36 -8.15 15.85 6.01
CA PRO A 36 -7.30 17.06 6.14
C PRO A 36 -5.93 16.92 5.48
N TYR A 37 -5.51 15.69 5.13
CA TYR A 37 -4.26 15.42 4.44
C TYR A 37 -4.56 14.58 3.18
N PRO A 38 -4.26 15.08 1.96
CA PRO A 38 -4.55 14.35 0.75
C PRO A 38 -3.69 13.09 0.62
N GLY A 39 -4.33 11.98 0.25
CA GLY A 39 -3.65 10.69 0.14
C GLY A 39 -4.58 9.52 -0.16
N VAL A 40 -4.09 8.32 0.12
CA VAL A 40 -4.78 7.05 -0.17
C VAL A 40 -4.84 6.20 1.09
N GLU A 41 -6.04 5.78 1.45
CA GLU A 41 -6.27 4.67 2.37
C GLU A 41 -6.31 3.34 1.58
N PHE A 42 -5.64 2.32 2.09
CA PHE A 42 -5.58 1.01 1.43
C PHE A 42 -5.28 -0.12 2.43
N GLY A 43 -5.91 -1.26 2.22
CA GLY A 43 -5.72 -2.48 2.99
C GLY A 43 -4.71 -3.41 2.32
N ILE A 44 -3.84 -4.02 3.11
CA ILE A 44 -2.91 -5.04 2.67
C ILE A 44 -2.92 -6.26 3.59
N ARG A 45 -2.50 -7.40 3.05
CA ARG A 45 -2.42 -8.67 3.78
C ARG A 45 -1.15 -9.44 3.44
N LEU A 46 -0.54 -10.04 4.46
CA LEU A 46 0.54 -11.02 4.36
C LEU A 46 0.12 -12.26 5.16
N GLY A 47 -0.08 -13.40 4.50
CA GLY A 47 -0.68 -14.58 5.15
C GLY A 47 -2.06 -14.25 5.73
N ARG A 48 -2.20 -14.34 7.07
CA ARG A 48 -3.41 -13.94 7.82
C ARG A 48 -3.27 -12.59 8.54
N ALA A 49 -2.10 -11.95 8.50
CA ALA A 49 -1.91 -10.61 9.05
C ALA A 49 -2.40 -9.56 8.05
N ASN A 50 -3.24 -8.63 8.50
CA ASN A 50 -3.79 -7.56 7.68
C ASN A 50 -3.64 -6.19 8.36
N ALA A 51 -3.53 -5.14 7.56
CA ALA A 51 -3.48 -3.76 8.04
C ALA A 51 -4.23 -2.85 7.07
N LEU A 52 -4.90 -1.83 7.62
CA LEU A 52 -5.40 -0.67 6.88
C LEU A 52 -4.38 0.45 7.07
N LEU A 53 -3.85 0.98 5.97
CA LEU A 53 -2.77 1.96 5.97
C LEU A 53 -3.21 3.21 5.23
N PHE A 54 -2.57 4.34 5.57
CA PHE A 54 -2.70 5.60 4.87
C PHE A 54 -1.37 5.98 4.23
N MET A 55 -1.41 6.48 2.99
CA MET A 55 -0.26 6.96 2.26
C MET A 55 -0.49 8.41 1.81
N PRO A 56 0.37 9.36 2.19
CA PRO A 56 0.29 10.73 1.70
C PRO A 56 0.43 10.81 0.18
N VAL A 57 -0.22 11.79 -0.45
CA VAL A 57 -0.12 12.00 -1.91
C VAL A 57 1.32 12.08 -2.41
N ALA A 58 2.21 12.71 -1.65
CA ALA A 58 3.63 12.85 -2.01
C ALA A 58 4.38 11.51 -2.12
N ASP A 59 3.89 10.44 -1.48
CA ASP A 59 4.52 9.12 -1.53
C ASP A 59 3.99 8.25 -2.67
N ILE A 60 2.89 8.66 -3.33
CA ILE A 60 2.29 7.94 -4.47
C ILE A 60 2.23 8.77 -5.74
N ASP A 61 2.52 10.07 -5.68
CA ASP A 61 2.57 11.01 -6.80
C ASP A 61 3.63 12.12 -6.58
N GLY A 62 3.99 12.84 -7.64
CA GLY A 62 5.01 13.89 -7.61
C GLY A 62 6.46 13.38 -7.81
N GLU A 63 7.44 14.27 -7.91
CA GLU A 63 8.81 13.89 -8.27
C GLU A 63 9.42 12.86 -7.30
N GLY A 64 9.99 11.77 -7.81
CA GLY A 64 10.58 10.69 -6.98
C GLY A 64 9.57 9.79 -6.26
N TRP A 65 8.26 9.88 -6.58
CA TRP A 65 7.24 9.03 -5.98
C TRP A 65 7.48 7.52 -6.15
N PRO A 66 8.01 6.99 -7.26
CA PRO A 66 8.16 5.53 -7.41
C PRO A 66 9.05 4.92 -6.33
N ASP A 67 10.15 5.60 -5.97
CA ASP A 67 11.09 5.13 -4.95
C ASP A 67 10.48 5.25 -3.55
N ARG A 68 9.78 6.35 -3.26
CA ARG A 68 9.05 6.52 -1.99
C ARG A 68 7.97 5.47 -1.82
N LEU A 69 7.15 5.24 -2.86
CA LEU A 69 6.12 4.20 -2.85
C LEU A 69 6.74 2.82 -2.58
N ALA A 70 7.78 2.46 -3.32
CA ALA A 70 8.48 1.20 -3.15
C ALA A 70 8.97 1.03 -1.70
N GLU A 71 9.58 2.07 -1.13
CA GLU A 71 10.08 2.03 0.24
C GLU A 71 8.95 1.90 1.27
N ARG A 72 7.86 2.66 1.13
CA ARG A 72 6.68 2.53 2.00
C ARG A 72 6.11 1.11 1.99
N LEU A 73 6.06 0.47 0.83
CA LEU A 73 5.54 -0.89 0.71
C LEU A 73 6.51 -1.94 1.28
N ARG A 74 7.83 -1.74 1.18
CA ARG A 74 8.81 -2.58 1.89
C ARG A 74 8.65 -2.47 3.41
N GLN A 75 8.46 -1.25 3.90
CA GLN A 75 8.20 -0.99 5.32
C GLN A 75 6.89 -1.65 5.77
N ALA A 76 5.82 -1.52 4.98
CA ALA A 76 4.53 -2.15 5.27
C ALA A 76 4.61 -3.69 5.29
N ARG A 77 5.35 -4.29 4.35
CA ARG A 77 5.65 -5.73 4.34
C ARG A 77 6.44 -6.14 5.58
N SER A 78 7.49 -5.38 5.92
CA SER A 78 8.32 -5.63 7.11
C SER A 78 7.48 -5.57 8.38
N TYR A 79 6.65 -4.53 8.53
CA TYR A 79 5.69 -4.38 9.63
C TYR A 79 4.78 -5.60 9.76
N LEU A 80 4.11 -6.01 8.67
CA LEU A 80 3.26 -7.21 8.69
C LEU A 80 4.05 -8.48 9.05
N GLY A 81 5.31 -8.60 8.61
CA GLY A 81 6.16 -9.76 8.90
C GLY A 81 6.48 -9.99 10.38
N HIS A 82 6.30 -8.98 11.24
CA HIS A 82 6.48 -9.12 12.69
C HIS A 82 5.30 -9.81 13.38
N PHE A 83 4.15 -9.93 12.72
CA PHE A 83 3.00 -10.60 13.31
C PHE A 83 3.09 -12.13 13.14
N PRO A 84 2.81 -12.93 14.17
CA PRO A 84 2.78 -14.38 14.05
C PRO A 84 1.86 -14.88 12.92
N LEU A 85 0.74 -14.18 12.70
CA LEU A 85 -0.24 -14.49 11.65
C LEU A 85 0.29 -14.30 10.22
N ALA A 86 1.42 -13.61 10.03
CA ALA A 86 2.03 -13.45 8.72
C ALA A 86 2.74 -14.72 8.23
N LYS A 87 3.25 -15.53 9.16
CA LYS A 87 3.98 -16.78 8.87
C LYS A 87 3.09 -18.02 8.92
N ALA A 88 1.86 -17.86 9.40
CA ALA A 88 0.85 -18.91 9.39
C ALA A 88 0.33 -19.12 7.95
N GLY A 89 1.16 -19.74 7.12
CA GLY A 89 0.72 -20.48 5.96
C GLY A 89 0.07 -21.78 6.43
N TRP A 90 -1.01 -22.16 5.76
CA TRP A 90 -1.70 -23.43 5.93
C TRP A 90 -0.76 -24.62 5.70
#